data_AF-A0A9E2TYD3-F1
#
_entry.id   AF-A0A9E2TYD3-F1
#
_cell.length_a   1.000
_cell.length_b   1.000
_cell.length_c   1.000
_cell.angle_alpha   90.00
_cell.angle_beta   90.00
_cell.angle_gamma   90.00
#
_symmetry.space_group_name_H-M   'P 1'
#
loop_
_entity.id
_entity.type
_entity.pdbx_description
1 polymer ?
#
loop_
_entity_poly.entity_id
_entity_poly.type
_entity_poly.pdbx_seq_one_letter_code
_entity_poly.pdbx_strand_id
1 'polypeptide(L)'
;MSRRERLSVNGVETVGAYTLLRLDRGTLDPGAPGQFFMLEAPGRLLPRALSLCLAPTGELAFLLDAVGPGTAALCALEPGDRIHVFGPLGNGFRLDVGRPLLVGGGIGMAPLPYLLEAIG
;
A
#
# COMPACT_ATOMS: atom_id res chain seq x y z
N MET A 1 4.58 -6.03 15.06
CA MET A 1 4.45 -4.75 15.80
C MET A 1 4.72 -3.60 14.84
N SER A 2 3.88 -2.55 14.86
CA SER A 2 4.03 -1.40 13.97
C SER A 2 5.34 -0.66 14.23
N ARG A 3 6.10 -0.37 13.16
CA ARG A 3 7.38 0.32 13.25
C ARG A 3 7.59 1.21 12.04
N ARG A 4 8.50 2.17 12.18
CA ARG A 4 8.87 3.09 11.10
C ARG A 4 10.20 2.65 10.51
N GLU A 5 10.26 2.48 9.20
CA GLU A 5 11.46 2.06 8.47
C GLU A 5 11.63 2.89 7.21
N ARG A 6 12.87 2.98 6.70
CA ARG A 6 13.14 3.61 5.41
C ARG A 6 13.28 2.51 4.36
N LEU A 7 12.33 2.41 3.44
CA LEU A 7 12.25 1.36 2.43
C LEU A 7 12.67 1.91 1.07
N SER A 8 13.19 1.02 0.22
CA SER A 8 13.55 1.35 -1.16
C SER A 8 12.38 1.05 -2.09
N VAL A 9 12.17 1.92 -3.08
CA VAL A 9 11.28 1.67 -4.20
C VAL A 9 11.95 0.67 -5.13
N ASN A 10 11.27 -0.43 -5.44
CA ASN A 10 11.79 -1.46 -6.34
C ASN A 10 10.99 -1.56 -7.66
N GLY A 11 9.80 -0.96 -7.72
CA GLY A 11 8.98 -0.91 -8.92
C GLY A 11 7.91 0.18 -8.86
N VAL A 12 7.64 0.78 -10.01
CA VAL A 12 6.56 1.75 -10.20
C VAL A 12 5.91 1.44 -11.54
N GLU A 13 4.65 1.03 -11.51
CA GLU A 13 3.92 0.54 -12.70
C GLU A 13 2.63 1.35 -12.89
N THR A 14 2.31 1.68 -14.13
CA THR A 14 1.00 2.28 -14.46
C THR A 14 -0.04 1.18 -14.65
N VAL A 15 -1.12 1.23 -13.88
CA VAL A 15 -2.25 0.29 -13.92
C VAL A 15 -3.52 1.07 -14.26
N GLY A 16 -3.80 1.21 -15.55
CA GLY A 16 -4.89 2.04 -16.04
C GLY A 16 -4.66 3.51 -15.66
N ALA A 17 -5.56 4.09 -14.87
CA ALA A 17 -5.45 5.46 -14.37
C ALA A 17 -4.64 5.58 -13.06
N TYR A 18 -4.16 4.47 -12.51
CA TYR A 18 -3.52 4.40 -11.20
C TYR A 18 -2.04 4.04 -11.30
N THR A 19 -1.31 4.28 -10.21
CA THR A 19 0.09 3.86 -10.05
C THR A 19 0.19 2.75 -9.00
N LEU A 20 0.81 1.63 -9.36
CA LEU A 20 1.21 0.59 -8.42
C LEU A 20 2.66 0.87 -7.98
N LEU A 21 2.82 1.29 -6.73
CA LEU A 21 4.12 1.54 -6.10
C LEU A 21 4.53 0.31 -5.30
N ARG A 22 5.70 -0.26 -5.62
CA ARG A 22 6.28 -1.41 -4.93
C ARG A 22 7.52 -1.00 -4.15
N LEU A 23 7.56 -1.44 -2.89
CA LEU A 23 8.66 -1.20 -1.97
C LEU A 23 9.25 -2.52 -1.50
N ASP A 24 10.57 -2.56 -1.35
CA ASP A 24 11.22 -3.61 -0.58
C ASP A 24 10.70 -3.56 0.86
N ARG A 25 10.10 -4.65 1.35
CA ARG A 25 9.44 -4.69 2.66
C ARG A 25 10.39 -4.48 3.83
N GLY A 26 11.68 -4.77 3.63
CA GLY A 26 12.67 -4.80 4.70
C GLY A 26 12.24 -5.76 5.80
N THR A 27 12.12 -5.24 7.02
CA THR A 27 11.67 -6.02 8.18
C THR A 27 10.28 -5.66 8.68
N LEU A 28 9.51 -4.87 7.91
CA LEU A 28 8.11 -4.59 8.24
C LEU A 28 7.27 -5.86 8.12
N ASP A 29 6.33 -5.98 9.06
CA ASP A 29 5.24 -6.94 8.98
C ASP A 29 4.26 -6.47 7.89
N PRO A 30 3.87 -7.30 6.90
CA PRO A 30 2.85 -6.90 5.94
C PRO A 30 1.47 -6.67 6.58
N GLY A 31 1.23 -7.24 7.77
CA GLY A 31 -0.05 -7.13 8.46
C GLY A 31 -1.10 -8.04 7.83
N ALA A 32 -2.37 -7.67 8.00
CA ALA A 32 -3.53 -8.36 7.47
C ALA A 32 -4.29 -7.50 6.44
N PRO A 33 -5.04 -8.11 5.51
CA PRO A 33 -5.90 -7.37 4.60
C PRO A 33 -6.82 -6.37 5.31
N GLY A 34 -6.96 -5.18 4.73
CA GLY A 34 -7.72 -4.07 5.33
C GLY A 34 -6.90 -3.15 6.25
N GLN A 35 -5.65 -3.50 6.54
CA GLN A 35 -4.71 -2.57 7.19
C GLN A 35 -4.07 -1.61 6.17
N PHE A 36 -3.44 -0.57 6.70
CA PHE A 36 -2.80 0.48 5.92
C PHE A 36 -1.43 0.88 6.50
N PHE A 37 -0.67 1.63 5.71
CA PHE A 37 0.62 2.19 6.10
C PHE A 37 0.62 3.70 5.87
N MET A 38 1.41 4.42 6.65
CA MET A 38 1.70 5.84 6.46
C MET A 38 2.97 5.99 5.62
N LEU A 39 2.85 6.50 4.39
CA LEU A 39 3.98 6.74 3.49
C LEU A 39 4.33 8.22 3.46
N GLU A 40 5.59 8.55 3.71
CA GLU A 40 6.08 9.92 3.61
C GLU A 40 6.43 10.28 2.17
N ALA A 41 5.64 11.18 1.61
CA ALA A 41 5.86 11.71 0.27
C ALA A 41 7.04 12.70 0.25
N PRO A 42 7.95 12.63 -0.75
CA PRO A 42 9.10 13.53 -0.85
C PRO A 42 8.71 15.01 -0.77
N GLY A 43 9.40 15.75 0.10
CA GLY A 43 9.19 17.19 0.29
C GLY A 43 7.81 17.57 0.86
N ARG A 44 7.04 16.63 1.43
CA ARG A 44 5.73 16.88 2.05
C ARG A 44 5.80 16.62 3.56
N LEU A 45 5.13 17.46 4.35
CA LEU A 45 5.14 17.36 5.81
C LEU A 45 4.32 16.18 6.34
N LEU A 46 3.19 15.90 5.71
CA LEU A 46 2.20 14.96 6.23
C LEU A 46 2.22 13.64 5.45
N PRO A 47 2.44 12.48 6.08
CA PRO A 47 2.39 11.19 5.40
C PRO A 47 0.98 10.87 4.88
N ARG A 48 0.90 9.96 3.91
CA ARG A 48 -0.36 9.47 3.32
C ARG A 48 -0.70 8.09 3.88
N ALA A 49 -1.90 7.95 4.43
CA ALA A 49 -2.46 6.65 4.77
C ALA A 49 -2.85 5.93 3.47
N LEU A 50 -2.21 4.80 3.17
CA LEU A 50 -2.45 4.01 1.97
C LEU A 50 -2.67 2.55 2.35
N SER A 51 -3.78 1.99 1.88
CA SER A 51 -4.08 0.57 2.06
C SER A 51 -2.99 -0.29 1.40
N LEU A 52 -2.62 -1.37 2.07
CA LEU A 52 -1.77 -2.38 1.46
C LEU A 52 -2.56 -3.08 0.35
N CYS A 53 -2.03 -3.04 -0.87
CA CYS A 53 -2.69 -3.58 -2.06
C CYS A 53 -2.27 -5.03 -2.33
N LEU A 54 -0.97 -5.32 -2.21
CA LEU A 54 -0.39 -6.66 -2.32
C LEU A 54 0.79 -6.78 -1.35
N ALA A 55 1.10 -7.99 -0.90
CA ALA A 55 2.32 -8.28 -0.15
C ALA A 55 3.01 -9.57 -0.62
N PRO A 56 3.59 -9.57 -1.84
CA PRO A 56 4.47 -10.66 -2.28
C PRO A 56 5.63 -10.89 -1.30
N THR A 57 6.29 -12.03 -1.40
CA THR A 57 7.45 -12.36 -0.55
C THR A 57 8.52 -11.28 -0.64
N GLY A 58 8.67 -10.50 0.44
CA GLY A 58 9.68 -9.45 0.53
C GLY A 58 9.26 -8.07 0.01
N GLU A 59 8.01 -7.89 -0.40
CA GLU A 59 7.51 -6.61 -0.94
C GLU A 59 6.26 -6.11 -0.20
N LEU A 60 6.04 -4.79 -0.28
CA LEU A 60 4.77 -4.14 0.01
C LEU A 60 4.38 -3.32 -1.22
N ALA A 61 3.16 -3.53 -1.74
CA ALA A 61 2.66 -2.78 -2.88
C ALA A 61 1.44 -1.94 -2.50
N PHE A 62 1.38 -0.72 -3.02
CA PHE A 62 0.33 0.25 -2.78
C PHE A 62 -0.22 0.72 -4.12
N LEU A 63 -1.55 0.77 -4.25
CA LEU A 63 -2.21 1.37 -5.42
C LEU A 63 -2.56 2.82 -5.09
N LEU A 64 -2.17 3.75 -5.96
CA LEU A 64 -2.32 5.19 -5.73
C LEU A 64 -3.06 5.86 -6.89
N ASP A 65 -3.79 6.92 -6.54
CA ASP A 65 -4.36 7.88 -7.47
C ASP A 65 -3.74 9.27 -7.21
N ALA A 66 -3.31 9.93 -8.28
CA ALA A 66 -2.57 11.20 -8.24
C ALA A 66 -3.50 12.42 -8.07
N VAL A 67 -4.38 12.37 -7.06
CA VAL A 67 -5.42 13.40 -6.81
C VAL A 67 -4.91 14.64 -6.06
N GLY A 68 -3.66 14.66 -5.58
CA GLY A 68 -3.12 15.82 -4.88
C GLY A 68 -1.60 15.77 -4.70
N PRO A 69 -0.98 16.84 -4.16
CA PRO A 69 0.48 16.99 -4.17
C PRO A 69 1.25 15.88 -3.44
N GLY A 70 0.64 15.25 -2.43
CA GLY A 70 1.26 14.15 -1.68
C GLY A 70 1.24 12.84 -2.46
N THR A 71 0.10 12.47 -3.03
CA THR A 71 0.01 11.24 -3.83
C THR A 71 0.70 11.39 -5.17
N ALA A 72 0.66 12.57 -5.79
CA ALA A 72 1.43 12.87 -7.00
C ALA A 72 2.95 12.72 -6.78
N ALA A 73 3.47 13.20 -5.64
CA ALA A 73 4.88 13.02 -5.29
C ALA A 73 5.26 11.55 -5.04
N LEU A 74 4.34 10.73 -4.53
CA LEU A 74 4.55 9.28 -4.41
C LEU A 74 4.48 8.57 -5.76
N CYS A 75 3.59 9.00 -6.66
CA CYS A 75 3.46 8.44 -8.01
C CYS A 75 4.65 8.79 -8.92
N ALA A 76 5.39 9.84 -8.59
CA ALA A 76 6.58 10.29 -9.32
C ALA A 76 7.90 9.68 -8.80
N LEU A 77 7.83 8.76 -7.84
CA LEU A 77 9.01 8.02 -7.38
C LEU A 77 9.55 7.11 -8.49
N GLU A 78 10.84 6.79 -8.40
CA GLU A 78 11.52 5.88 -9.31
C GLU A 78 12.20 4.73 -8.53
N PRO A 79 12.42 3.56 -9.15
CA PRO A 79 13.22 2.51 -8.54
C PRO A 79 14.58 3.01 -8.04
N GLY A 80 14.91 2.67 -6.79
CA GLY A 80 16.10 3.16 -6.09
C GLY A 80 15.82 4.33 -5.13
N ASP A 81 14.71 5.05 -5.28
CA ASP A 81 14.29 6.05 -4.30
C ASP A 81 14.02 5.43 -2.93
N ARG A 82 14.11 6.23 -1.87
CA ARG A 82 13.87 5.78 -0.50
C ARG A 82 12.92 6.67 0.26
N ILE A 83 11.85 6.10 0.80
CA ILE A 83 10.83 6.79 1.59
C ILE A 83 10.68 6.18 2.99
N HIS A 84 10.18 6.97 3.94
CA HIS A 84 9.80 6.45 5.24
C HIS A 84 8.40 5.86 5.19
N VAL A 85 8.27 4.67 5.76
CA VAL A 85 7.02 3.91 5.86
C VAL A 85 6.78 3.54 7.31
N PHE A 86 5.56 3.76 7.80
CA PHE A 86 5.15 3.40 9.15
C PHE A 86 3.89 2.53 9.12
N GLY A 87 3.98 1.34 9.73
CA GLY A 87 2.86 0.42 9.82
C GLY A 87 3.29 -1.01 10.18
N PRO A 88 2.39 -2.00 10.03
CA PRO A 88 1.00 -1.85 9.59
C PRO A 88 0.15 -1.15 10.65
N LEU A 89 -0.97 -0.52 10.26
CA LEU A 89 -1.92 0.18 11.13
C LEU A 89 -3.36 -0.25 10.84
N GLY A 90 -4.25 -0.04 11.81
CA GLY A 90 -5.67 -0.42 11.73
C GLY A 90 -5.95 -1.85 12.19
N ASN A 91 -7.21 -2.23 12.20
CA ASN A 91 -7.67 -3.60 12.46
C ASN A 91 -8.14 -4.14 11.12
N GLY A 92 -7.55 -5.21 10.60
CA GLY A 92 -7.89 -5.72 9.26
C GLY A 92 -9.36 -6.14 9.10
N PHE A 93 -9.69 -6.67 7.94
CA PHE A 93 -11.04 -7.21 7.69
C PHE A 93 -11.34 -8.41 8.59
N ARG A 94 -12.61 -8.53 8.98
CA ARG A 94 -13.12 -9.70 9.69
C ARG A 94 -13.49 -10.78 8.66
N LEU A 95 -12.78 -11.91 8.68
CA LEU A 95 -12.84 -12.94 7.62
C LEU A 95 -13.65 -14.20 7.99
N ASP A 96 -14.30 -14.22 9.13
CA ASP A 96 -15.18 -15.31 9.61
C ASP A 96 -16.56 -15.27 8.91
N VAL A 97 -16.56 -15.28 7.58
CA VAL A 97 -17.75 -15.22 6.73
C VAL A 97 -17.76 -16.37 5.73
N GLY A 98 -18.90 -17.02 5.52
CA GLY A 98 -18.96 -18.23 4.68
C GLY A 98 -18.83 -17.98 3.18
N ARG A 99 -19.37 -16.87 2.66
CA ARG A 99 -19.34 -16.51 1.23
C ARG A 99 -19.18 -15.00 1.08
N PRO A 100 -17.95 -14.47 1.02
CA PRO A 100 -17.73 -13.03 0.89
C PRO A 100 -18.08 -12.53 -0.52
N LEU A 101 -18.64 -11.31 -0.60
CA LEU A 101 -18.81 -10.54 -1.84
C LEU A 101 -17.91 -9.32 -1.77
N LEU A 102 -17.00 -9.19 -2.74
CA LEU A 102 -16.08 -8.05 -2.83
C LEU A 102 -16.62 -7.05 -3.86
N VAL A 103 -16.76 -5.79 -3.45
CA VAL A 103 -17.17 -4.68 -4.32
C VAL A 103 -16.25 -3.52 -4.04
N GLY A 104 -15.70 -2.93 -5.10
CA GLY A 104 -14.99 -1.67 -5.00
C GLY A 104 -15.20 -0.84 -6.27
N GLY A 105 -14.87 0.44 -6.15
CA GLY A 105 -14.97 1.40 -7.23
C GLY A 105 -13.83 2.41 -7.16
N GLY A 106 -13.22 2.68 -8.31
CA GLY A 106 -12.04 3.54 -8.42
C GLY A 106 -10.91 3.10 -7.47
N ILE A 107 -10.25 4.06 -6.83
CA ILE A 107 -9.16 3.80 -5.88
C ILE A 107 -9.61 3.05 -4.61
N GLY A 108 -10.92 2.99 -4.33
CA GLY A 108 -11.48 2.20 -3.23
C GLY A 108 -11.26 0.68 -3.39
N MET A 109 -10.84 0.23 -4.58
CA MET A 109 -10.43 -1.15 -4.85
C MET A 109 -9.09 -1.52 -4.20
N ALA A 110 -8.26 -0.54 -3.80
CA ALA A 110 -6.87 -0.75 -3.38
C ALA A 110 -6.64 -1.89 -2.35
N PRO A 111 -7.44 -2.10 -1.29
CA PRO A 111 -7.19 -3.18 -0.34
C PRO A 111 -7.69 -4.57 -0.79
N LEU A 112 -8.48 -4.64 -1.87
CA LEU A 112 -9.18 -5.86 -2.26
C LEU A 112 -8.27 -6.96 -2.85
N PRO A 113 -7.21 -6.66 -3.62
CA PRO A 113 -6.32 -7.71 -4.14
C PRO A 113 -5.65 -8.50 -3.01
N TYR A 114 -5.13 -7.84 -1.97
CA TYR A 114 -4.56 -8.54 -0.83
C TYR A 114 -5.59 -9.33 -0.02
N LEU A 115 -6.83 -8.81 0.08
CA LEU A 115 -7.93 -9.56 0.68
C LEU A 115 -8.24 -10.82 -0.13
N LEU A 116 -8.28 -10.73 -1.46
CA LEU A 116 -8.52 -11.86 -2.35
C LEU A 116 -7.47 -12.96 -2.12
N GLU A 117 -6.17 -12.63 -2.19
CA GLU A 117 -5.08 -13.59 -1.92
C GLU A 117 -5.19 -14.29 -0.56
N ALA A 118 -5.74 -13.62 0.45
CA ALA A 118 -5.90 -14.17 1.79
C ALA A 118 -7.12 -15.09 1.95
N ILE A 119 -8.14 -14.97 1.09
CA ILE A 119 -9.39 -15.74 1.17
C ILE A 119 -9.51 -16.83 0.10
N GLY A 120 -8.64 -16.83 -0.94
CA GLY A 120 -8.54 -17.86 -1.97
C GLY A 120 -8.79 -17.34 -3.38
#